data_AF-F0G1E8-F1
#
_entry.id   AF-F0G1E8-F1
#
_cell.length_a   1.000
_cell.length_b   1.000
_cell.length_c   1.000
_cell.angle_alpha   90.00
_cell.angle_beta   90.00
_cell.angle_gamma   90.00
#
_symmetry.space_group_name_H-M   'P 1'
#
loop_
_entity.id
_entity.type
_entity.pdbx_description
1 polymer ?
#
loop_
_entity_poly.entity_id
_entity_poly.type
_entity_poly.pdbx_seq_one_letter_code
_entity_poly.pdbx_strand_id
1 'polypeptide(L)'
;EPASDAASLRGVLAKLGLNAHLDFLFAVFESAGGREPGVHIYYRGRVMPTGSPWFDSSIRIVPLWQVPWDEIADTAVRSMLERYVRERRQDAYGIYVGDAQAGTVQPLAVA
;
A
#
# COMPACT_ATOMS: atom_id res chain seq x y z
N GLU A 1 -20.60 -7.83 -0.97
CA GLU A 1 -19.34 -8.10 -1.71
C GLU A 1 -18.38 -6.96 -1.38
N PRO A 2 -17.07 -7.16 -1.12
CA PRO A 2 -16.19 -6.04 -0.81
C PRO A 2 -16.22 -4.95 -1.89
N ALA A 3 -16.37 -5.33 -3.17
CA ALA A 3 -16.50 -4.39 -4.27
C ALA A 3 -17.78 -3.52 -4.22
N SER A 4 -18.82 -3.93 -3.50
CA SER A 4 -20.05 -3.16 -3.33
C SER A 4 -20.02 -2.22 -2.12
N ASP A 5 -18.97 -2.29 -1.28
CA ASP A 5 -18.77 -1.39 -0.14
C ASP A 5 -17.81 -0.25 -0.52
N ALA A 6 -18.32 0.98 -0.52
CA ALA A 6 -17.59 2.19 -0.86
C ALA A 6 -16.46 2.52 0.13
N ALA A 7 -16.52 2.01 1.37
CA ALA A 7 -15.47 2.19 2.38
C ALA A 7 -14.36 1.12 2.27
N SER A 8 -14.58 0.03 1.54
CA SER A 8 -13.56 -0.99 1.32
C SER A 8 -12.41 -0.46 0.45
N LEU A 9 -11.24 -1.09 0.53
CA LEU A 9 -10.12 -0.78 -0.36
C LEU A 9 -10.52 -0.80 -1.85
N ARG A 10 -11.32 -1.80 -2.27
CA ARG A 10 -11.79 -1.89 -3.66
C ARG A 10 -12.78 -0.77 -4.01
N GLY A 11 -13.68 -0.43 -3.09
CA GLY A 11 -14.62 0.68 -3.28
C GLY A 11 -13.93 2.03 -3.41
N VAL A 12 -12.93 2.30 -2.57
CA VAL A 12 -12.12 3.53 -2.63
C VAL A 12 -11.35 3.61 -3.95
N LEU A 13 -10.69 2.53 -4.37
CA LEU A 13 -9.99 2.47 -5.66
C LEU A 13 -10.94 2.72 -6.84
N ALA A 14 -12.12 2.10 -6.83
CA ALA A 14 -13.14 2.30 -7.86
C ALA A 14 -13.65 3.75 -7.92
N LYS A 15 -13.88 4.38 -6.76
CA LYS A 15 -14.29 5.81 -6.67
C LYS A 15 -13.23 6.74 -7.25
N LEU A 16 -11.95 6.38 -7.09
CA LEU A 16 -10.79 7.07 -7.66
C LEU A 16 -10.56 6.72 -9.15
N GLY A 17 -11.42 5.91 -9.77
CA GLY A 17 -11.26 5.46 -11.16
C GLY A 17 -10.07 4.52 -11.38
N LEU A 18 -9.50 3.96 -10.29
CA LEU A 18 -8.37 3.07 -10.34
C LEU A 18 -8.83 1.61 -10.49
N ASN A 19 -8.56 1.02 -11.64
CA ASN A 19 -8.61 -0.43 -11.78
C ASN A 19 -7.26 -1.01 -11.36
N ALA A 20 -7.19 -1.66 -10.20
CA ALA A 20 -5.96 -2.27 -9.70
C ALA A 20 -6.13 -3.76 -9.45
N HIS A 21 -5.17 -4.54 -9.95
CA HIS A 21 -4.99 -5.92 -9.56
C HIS A 21 -4.19 -5.96 -8.26
N LEU A 22 -4.83 -6.32 -7.15
CA LEU A 22 -4.13 -6.56 -5.88
C LEU A 22 -3.43 -7.92 -6.00
N ASP A 23 -2.10 -7.91 -5.89
CA ASP A 23 -1.26 -9.11 -5.96
C ASP A 23 -1.25 -9.78 -4.58
N PHE A 24 -0.15 -9.66 -3.83
CA PHE A 24 -0.01 -10.24 -2.49
C PHE A 24 -0.02 -9.20 -1.38
N LEU A 25 -0.38 -9.65 -0.18
CA LEU A 25 -0.22 -8.89 1.05
C LEU A 25 1.26 -8.52 1.23
N PHE A 26 1.52 -7.25 1.49
CA PHE A 26 2.85 -6.71 1.72
C PHE A 26 3.18 -6.63 3.20
N ALA A 27 2.27 -6.03 3.98
CA ALA A 27 2.47 -5.86 5.40
C ALA A 27 1.14 -5.91 6.17
N VAL A 28 1.19 -6.49 7.36
CA VAL A 28 0.20 -6.28 8.43
C VAL A 28 0.91 -5.49 9.52
N PHE A 29 0.40 -4.30 9.82
CA PHE A 29 0.98 -3.39 10.79
C PHE A 29 -0.05 -2.98 11.82
N GLU A 30 0.20 -3.26 13.09
CA GLU A 30 -0.63 -2.74 14.17
C GLU A 30 -0.12 -1.39 14.65
N SER A 31 -0.95 -0.35 14.53
CA SER A 31 -0.65 0.99 15.02
C SER A 31 -1.42 1.26 16.30
N ALA A 32 -0.72 1.30 17.43
CA ALA A 32 -1.29 1.64 18.73
C ALA A 32 -1.54 3.16 18.94
N GLY A 33 -1.17 4.01 17.97
CA GLY A 33 -1.35 5.46 18.01
C GLY A 33 -1.34 6.10 16.62
N GLY A 34 -1.60 7.41 16.54
CA GLY A 34 -1.68 8.15 15.27
C GLY A 34 -3.11 8.54 14.89
N ARG A 35 -3.30 8.92 13.62
CA ARG A 35 -4.60 9.41 13.12
C ARG A 35 -5.63 8.29 12.99
N GLU A 36 -5.17 7.07 12.72
CA GLU A 36 -5.98 5.87 12.51
C GLU A 36 -5.37 4.69 13.32
N PRO A 37 -5.71 4.51 14.61
CA PRO A 37 -5.25 3.36 15.39
C PRO A 37 -5.92 2.06 14.94
N GLY A 38 -5.22 0.93 15.08
CA GLY A 38 -5.72 -0.41 14.71
C GLY A 38 -4.78 -1.19 13.80
N VAL A 39 -5.29 -2.24 13.17
CA VAL A 39 -4.54 -3.09 12.24
C VAL A 39 -4.66 -2.56 10.82
N HIS A 40 -3.52 -2.21 10.23
CA HIS A 40 -3.39 -1.76 8.85
C HIS A 40 -2.87 -2.91 7.99
N ILE A 41 -3.56 -3.17 6.89
CA ILE A 41 -3.18 -4.21 5.93
C ILE A 41 -2.81 -3.55 4.61
N TYR A 42 -1.55 -3.70 4.22
CA TYR A 42 -1.01 -3.15 2.98
C TYR A 42 -0.94 -4.26 1.94
N TYR A 43 -1.50 -3.99 0.76
CA TYR A 43 -1.40 -4.87 -0.40
C TYR A 43 -0.48 -4.26 -1.44
N ARG A 44 0.30 -5.09 -2.11
CA ARG A 44 0.88 -4.73 -3.40
C ARG A 44 -0.14 -4.92 -4.48
N GLY A 45 -0.03 -4.12 -5.53
CA GLY A 45 -0.83 -4.31 -6.72
C GLY A 45 -0.26 -3.61 -7.93
N ARG A 46 -0.92 -3.87 -9.05
CA ARG A 46 -0.63 -3.26 -10.35
C ARG A 46 -1.86 -2.51 -10.81
N VAL A 47 -1.64 -1.25 -11.13
CA VAL A 47 -2.65 -0.39 -11.75
C VAL A 47 -2.78 -0.81 -13.21
N MET A 48 -3.97 -1.25 -13.61
CA MET A 48 -4.26 -1.79 -14.93
C MET A 48 -4.71 -0.67 -15.87
N PRO A 49 -4.05 -0.48 -17.04
CA PRO A 49 -4.47 0.49 -18.05
C PRO A 49 -5.95 0.32 -18.41
N THR A 50 -6.78 1.32 -18.15
CA THR A 50 -8.22 1.31 -18.49
C THR A 50 -8.51 1.98 -19.83
N GLY A 51 -7.49 2.48 -20.54
CA GLY A 51 -7.64 3.22 -21.79
C GLY A 51 -8.24 4.63 -21.64
N SER A 52 -8.70 4.99 -20.44
CA SER A 52 -9.14 6.33 -20.07
C SER A 52 -7.96 7.15 -19.54
N PRO A 53 -7.87 8.46 -19.81
CA PRO A 53 -6.90 9.33 -19.15
C PRO A 53 -7.10 9.25 -17.64
N TRP A 54 -6.07 8.82 -16.91
CA TRP A 54 -6.04 8.71 -15.46
C TRP A 54 -6.06 10.08 -14.78
N PHE A 55 -7.14 10.86 -14.89
CA PHE A 55 -7.09 12.24 -14.40
C PHE A 55 -8.44 12.71 -13.86
N ASP A 56 -8.83 12.19 -12.70
CA ASP A 56 -9.26 13.12 -11.65
C ASP A 56 -7.99 13.82 -11.13
N SER A 57 -8.05 15.14 -10.93
CA SER A 57 -6.93 15.95 -10.42
C SER A 57 -6.49 15.53 -9.01
N SER A 58 -7.26 14.67 -8.35
CA SER A 58 -6.99 14.12 -7.03
C SER A 58 -5.89 13.04 -6.99
N ILE A 59 -5.45 12.50 -8.14
CA ILE A 59 -4.48 11.38 -8.19
C ILE A 59 -3.24 11.75 -9.00
N ARG A 60 -2.08 11.37 -8.47
CA ARG A 60 -0.78 11.51 -9.15
C ARG A 60 -0.03 10.19 -9.12
N ILE A 61 0.44 9.74 -10.28
CA ILE A 61 1.41 8.64 -10.38
C ILE A 61 2.79 9.23 -10.16
N VAL A 62 3.50 8.73 -9.14
CA VAL A 62 4.82 9.24 -8.74
C VAL A 62 5.86 8.14 -8.93
N PRO A 63 6.97 8.40 -9.67
CA PRO A 63 8.10 7.48 -9.73
C PRO A 63 8.69 7.24 -8.33
N LEU A 64 9.14 6.02 -8.02
CA LEU A 64 9.62 5.68 -6.67
C LEU A 64 10.81 6.53 -6.18
N TRP A 65 11.60 7.10 -7.09
CA TRP A 65 12.72 8.01 -6.77
C TRP A 65 12.29 9.47 -6.62
N GLN A 66 11.01 9.80 -6.80
CA GLN A 66 10.43 11.14 -6.68
C GLN A 66 9.31 11.20 -5.63
N VAL A 67 9.20 10.18 -4.76
CA VAL A 67 8.19 10.17 -3.70
C VAL A 67 8.38 11.40 -2.79
N PRO A 68 7.37 12.28 -2.65
CA PRO A 68 7.47 13.45 -1.77
C PRO A 68 7.23 13.03 -0.32
N TRP A 69 8.26 12.48 0.33
CA TRP A 69 8.14 11.89 1.68
C TRP A 69 7.55 12.84 2.71
N ASP A 70 7.89 14.13 2.63
CA ASP A 70 7.42 15.15 3.56
C ASP A 70 5.92 15.46 3.43
N GLU A 71 5.30 15.16 2.28
CA GLU A 71 3.87 15.36 2.05
C GLU A 71 3.00 14.23 2.64
N ILE A 72 3.61 13.10 3.02
CA ILE A 72 2.90 11.94 3.59
C ILE A 72 2.67 12.19 5.09
N ALA A 73 1.48 12.66 5.45
CA ALA A 73 1.18 13.08 6.82
C ALA A 73 1.22 11.95 7.87
N ASP A 74 0.84 10.73 7.48
CA ASP A 74 0.81 9.59 8.38
C ASP A 74 2.19 8.92 8.43
N THR A 75 2.79 8.92 9.63
CA THR A 75 4.14 8.40 9.86
C THR A 75 4.24 6.89 9.73
N ALA A 76 3.18 6.14 10.04
CA ALA A 76 3.13 4.69 9.88
C ALA A 76 3.07 4.34 8.39
N VAL A 77 2.21 5.02 7.63
CA VAL A 77 2.12 4.88 6.16
C VAL A 77 3.46 5.23 5.51
N ARG A 78 4.09 6.34 5.92
CA ARG A 78 5.42 6.74 5.44
C ARG A 78 6.47 5.66 5.68
N SER A 79 6.56 5.14 6.91
CA SER A 79 7.52 4.10 7.29
C SER A 79 7.33 2.81 6.49
N MET A 80 6.07 2.41 6.23
CA MET A 80 5.77 1.23 5.41
C MET A 80 6.11 1.45 3.93
N LEU A 81 5.89 2.65 3.38
CA LEU A 81 6.29 2.98 2.01
C LEU A 81 7.80 3.05 1.82
N GLU A 82 8.55 3.61 2.78
CA GLU A 82 10.02 3.61 2.77
C GLU A 82 10.57 2.19 2.76
N ARG A 83 10.01 1.33 3.62
CA ARG A 83 10.33 -0.09 3.65
C ARG A 83 10.08 -0.76 2.30
N TYR A 84 8.91 -0.53 1.70
CA TYR A 84 8.56 -1.05 0.39
C TYR A 84 9.55 -0.62 -0.69
N VAL A 85 9.93 0.66 -0.74
CA VAL A 85 10.89 1.19 -1.72
C VAL A 85 12.27 0.55 -1.54
N ARG A 86 12.71 0.32 -0.30
CA ARG A 86 13.98 -0.35 0.01
C ARG A 86 13.97 -1.82 -0.43
N GLU A 87 12.93 -2.57 -0.08
CA GLU A 87 12.82 -4.01 -0.38
C GLU A 87 12.63 -4.26 -1.89
N ARG A 88 11.87 -3.41 -2.60
CA ARG A 88 11.67 -3.54 -4.04
C ARG A 88 12.96 -3.37 -4.85
N ARG A 89 13.98 -2.70 -4.32
CA ARG A 89 15.31 -2.60 -4.97
C ARG A 89 16.13 -3.89 -4.88
N GLN A 90 15.79 -4.78 -3.95
CA GLN A 90 16.55 -5.99 -3.64
C GLN A 90 15.89 -7.27 -4.19
N ASP A 91 14.71 -7.16 -4.82
CA ASP A 91 13.86 -8.26 -5.28
C ASP A 91 13.60 -9.35 -4.21
N ALA A 92 13.77 -8.98 -2.94
CA ALA A 92 13.58 -9.85 -1.79
C ALA A 92 12.21 -9.55 -1.18
N TYR A 93 11.24 -10.41 -1.47
CA TYR A 93 9.87 -10.24 -1.00
C TYR A 93 9.56 -11.19 0.16
N GLY A 94 9.23 -10.61 1.31
CA GLY A 94 8.60 -11.31 2.43
C GLY A 94 7.44 -10.49 2.98
N ILE A 95 6.47 -11.15 3.59
CA ILE A 95 5.35 -10.52 4.27
C ILE A 95 5.84 -10.00 5.60
N TYR A 96 5.74 -8.69 5.84
CA TYR A 96 6.01 -8.13 7.16
C TYR A 96 4.76 -8.22 8.04
N VAL A 97 4.92 -8.74 9.26
CA VAL A 97 3.87 -8.74 10.29
C VAL A 97 4.46 -8.18 11.56
N GLY A 98 3.89 -7.09 12.10
CA GLY A 98 4.38 -6.49 13.32
C GLY A 98 3.69 -5.19 13.70
N ASP A 99 4.34 -4.44 14.57
CA ASP A 99 3.91 -3.14 15.06
C ASP A 99 5.08 -2.15 15.01
N ALA A 100 4.93 -1.00 15.70
CA ALA A 100 5.95 0.04 15.77
C ALA A 100 7.23 -0.36 16.54
N GLN A 101 7.18 -1.40 17.37
CA GLN A 101 8.28 -1.86 18.22
C GLN A 101 8.95 -3.12 17.69
N ALA A 102 8.18 -4.08 17.15
CA ALA A 102 8.68 -5.37 16.73
C ALA A 102 7.91 -5.93 15.53
N GLY A 103 8.58 -6.75 14.72
CA GLY A 103 7.91 -7.48 13.65
C GLY A 103 8.79 -8.53 13.00
N THR A 104 8.14 -9.43 12.27
CA THR A 104 8.78 -10.56 11.59
C THR A 104 8.55 -10.46 10.09
N VAL A 105 9.55 -10.86 9.31
CA VAL A 105 9.41 -11.03 7.87
C VAL A 105 9.25 -12.52 7.57
N GLN A 106 8.13 -12.89 6.98
CA GLN A 106 7.90 -14.24 6.48
C GLN A 106 8.25 -14.28 4.98
N PRO A 107 9.29 -15.01 4.55
CA PRO A 107 9.60 -15.12 3.13
C PRO A 107 8.42 -15.74 2.39
N LEU A 108 8.12 -15.24 1.20
CA LEU A 108 7.20 -15.94 0.31
C LEU A 108 7.88 -17.25 -0.09
N ALA A 109 7.29 -18.39 0.27
CA ALA A 109 7.82 -19.69 -0.12
C ALA A 109 7.91 -19.73 -1.65
N VAL A 110 9.09 -20.05 -2.18
CA VAL A 110 9.25 -20.32 -3.61
C VAL A 110 8.64 -21.71 -3.84
N ALA A 111 7.58 -21.77 -4.64
CA ALA A 111 6.95 -23.02 -5.05
C ALA A 111 7.88 -23.84 -5.95
#